data_AF-A0A7K8K4J4-F1
#
_entry.id   AF-A0A7K8K4J4-F1
#
_cell.length_a   1.000
_cell.length_b   1.000
_cell.length_c   1.000
_cell.angle_alpha   90.00
_cell.angle_beta   90.00
_cell.angle_gamma   90.00
#
_symmetry.space_group_name_H-M   'P 1'
#
loop_
_entity.id
_entity.type
_entity.pdbx_description
1 polymer ?
#
loop_
_entity_poly.entity_id
_entity_poly.type
_entity_poly.pdbx_seq_one_letter_code
_entity_poly.pdbx_strand_id
1 'polypeptide(L)'
;GCTVMYSGFLEHVDEPFCVNRYSASPGLMKLGKDITLRGLEIGVLTMKKGEVARFVFMPDYAYGQMGCPPLIPPNATVMFKVEVLDFLDSAESDAFFELTAEQQDTLPLQKVLKVADTEREFGNYLYRGGSFKAAQERYKRALSILHRSPSSEAEQCQINALKLPVLLNLSLTYLKLECPARALAYGEKALAIDQRNAKALFRCGQACLCMTEYERARDFLVRAQHIQPFNEDINNELKKLA
;
A
#
# COMPACT_ATOMS: atom_id res chain seq x y z
N GLY A 1 -8.70 -2.35 -4.49
CA GLY A 1 -8.47 -1.41 -5.60
C GLY A 1 -7.49 -1.99 -6.61
N CYS A 2 -7.62 -1.60 -7.87
CA CYS A 2 -6.85 -2.12 -9.00
C CYS A 2 -6.25 -1.00 -9.84
N THR A 3 -5.13 -1.29 -10.47
CA THR A 3 -4.48 -0.43 -11.46
C THR A 3 -4.77 -1.03 -12.83
N VAL A 4 -5.57 -0.34 -13.63
CA VAL A 4 -5.98 -0.82 -14.95
C VAL A 4 -5.66 0.20 -16.02
N MET A 5 -5.25 -0.27 -17.19
CA MET A 5 -5.24 0.51 -18.41
C MET A 5 -6.39 0.06 -19.29
N TYR A 6 -7.08 0.98 -19.94
CA TYR A 6 -8.14 0.67 -20.88
C TYR A 6 -8.16 1.64 -22.06
N SER A 7 -8.73 1.15 -23.15
CA SER A 7 -9.06 1.94 -24.34
C SER A 7 -10.42 1.48 -24.86
N GLY A 8 -11.35 2.42 -25.02
CA GLY A 8 -12.71 2.18 -25.48
C GLY A 8 -12.89 2.62 -26.93
N PHE A 9 -13.57 1.79 -27.71
CA PHE A 9 -13.78 1.94 -29.15
C PHE A 9 -15.26 1.80 -29.49
N LEU A 10 -15.71 2.56 -30.49
CA LEU A 10 -17.01 2.35 -31.12
C LEU A 10 -16.89 1.29 -32.22
N GLU A 11 -18.01 0.66 -32.54
CA GLU A 11 -18.07 -0.32 -33.63
C GLU A 11 -17.57 0.32 -34.94
N HIS A 12 -16.66 -0.38 -35.63
CA HIS A 12 -16.03 0.06 -36.88
C HIS A 12 -15.19 1.34 -36.80
N VAL A 13 -14.81 1.79 -35.60
CA VAL A 13 -13.92 2.95 -35.40
C VAL A 13 -12.61 2.47 -34.75
N ASP A 14 -11.50 2.64 -35.46
CA ASP A 14 -10.16 2.27 -34.95
C ASP A 14 -9.61 3.26 -33.92
N GLU A 15 -10.10 4.51 -33.94
CA GLU A 15 -9.72 5.52 -32.96
C GLU A 15 -10.49 5.34 -31.65
N PRO A 16 -9.81 5.26 -30.50
CA PRO A 16 -10.49 5.11 -29.22
C PRO A 16 -11.18 6.41 -28.82
N PHE A 17 -12.45 6.33 -28.43
CA PHE A 17 -13.18 7.47 -27.87
C PHE A 17 -12.74 7.78 -26.43
N CYS A 18 -12.15 6.80 -25.73
CA CYS A 18 -11.58 7.01 -24.40
C CYS A 18 -10.32 6.16 -24.18
N VAL A 19 -9.36 6.73 -23.45
CA VAL A 19 -8.16 6.05 -22.97
C VAL A 19 -7.80 6.58 -21.59
N ASN A 20 -7.32 5.73 -20.69
CA ASN A 20 -6.80 6.16 -19.39
C ASN A 20 -5.26 6.03 -19.29
N ARG A 21 -4.57 6.00 -20.44
CA ARG A 21 -3.11 5.82 -20.57
C ARG A 21 -2.30 7.09 -20.18
N TYR A 22 -2.80 7.89 -19.24
CA TYR A 22 -2.21 9.18 -18.89
C TYR A 22 -1.78 9.22 -17.43
N SER A 23 -0.74 8.45 -17.09
CA SER A 23 0.16 8.77 -15.97
C SER A 23 1.35 7.83 -16.00
N ALA A 24 2.56 8.34 -15.74
CA ALA A 24 3.72 7.50 -15.44
C ALA A 24 3.51 6.61 -14.18
N SER A 25 2.49 6.94 -13.37
CA SER A 25 2.01 6.17 -12.23
C SER A 25 0.47 6.14 -12.23
N PRO A 26 -0.17 5.16 -12.90
CA PRO A 26 -1.62 5.02 -12.82
C PRO A 26 -2.03 4.79 -11.36
N GLY A 27 -2.92 5.66 -10.86
CA GLY A 27 -3.44 5.58 -9.50
C GLY A 27 -4.26 4.30 -9.29
N LEU A 28 -4.32 3.84 -8.04
CA LEU A 28 -5.13 2.67 -7.68
C LEU A 28 -6.61 3.05 -7.71
N MET A 29 -7.38 2.47 -8.64
CA MET A 29 -8.82 2.72 -8.81
C MET A 29 -9.62 1.72 -7.96
N LYS A 30 -10.67 2.18 -7.28
CA LYS A 30 -11.59 1.31 -6.54
C LYS A 30 -12.76 0.89 -7.45
N LEU A 31 -12.92 -0.42 -7.64
CA LEU A 31 -14.09 -0.99 -8.31
C LEU A 31 -15.37 -0.57 -7.57
N GLY A 32 -16.43 -0.27 -8.33
CA GLY A 32 -17.72 0.20 -7.81
C GLY A 32 -17.74 1.68 -7.38
N LYS A 33 -16.59 2.36 -7.37
CA LYS A 33 -16.49 3.80 -7.05
C LYS A 33 -15.86 4.62 -8.17
N ASP A 34 -14.65 4.23 -8.59
CA ASP A 34 -13.86 4.97 -9.59
C ASP A 34 -14.04 4.38 -11.00
N ILE A 35 -14.43 3.10 -11.11
CA ILE A 35 -14.85 2.46 -12.37
C ILE A 35 -16.36 2.33 -12.33
N THR A 36 -17.05 3.23 -13.04
CA THR A 36 -18.52 3.35 -13.01
C THR A 36 -19.22 2.69 -14.19
N LEU A 37 -18.49 2.36 -15.25
CA LEU A 37 -19.06 1.62 -16.38
C LEU A 37 -19.27 0.16 -15.95
N ARG A 38 -20.54 -0.25 -15.83
CA ARG A 38 -20.94 -1.56 -15.30
C ARG A 38 -20.23 -2.73 -16.00
N GLY A 39 -20.14 -2.68 -17.32
CA GLY A 39 -19.45 -3.70 -18.11
C GLY A 39 -17.96 -3.82 -17.75
N LEU A 40 -17.27 -2.69 -17.59
CA LEU A 40 -15.86 -2.69 -17.19
C LEU A 40 -15.67 -3.22 -15.77
N GLU A 41 -16.54 -2.84 -14.84
CA GLU A 41 -16.47 -3.34 -13.46
C GLU A 41 -16.57 -4.87 -13.44
N ILE A 42 -17.58 -5.43 -14.09
CA ILE A 42 -17.78 -6.89 -14.19
C ILE A 42 -16.61 -7.55 -14.92
N GLY A 43 -16.15 -6.97 -16.04
CA GLY A 43 -15.04 -7.50 -16.81
C GLY A 43 -13.75 -7.57 -15.99
N VAL A 44 -13.37 -6.48 -15.33
CA VAL A 44 -12.15 -6.41 -14.51
C VAL A 44 -12.18 -7.40 -13.35
N LEU A 45 -13.35 -7.66 -12.73
CA LEU A 45 -13.48 -8.67 -11.67
C LEU A 45 -13.15 -10.11 -12.13
N THR A 46 -13.17 -10.39 -13.44
CA THR A 46 -12.84 -11.71 -13.99
C THR A 46 -11.36 -11.86 -14.37
N MET A 47 -10.61 -10.76 -14.38
CA MET A 47 -9.24 -10.72 -14.91
C MET A 47 -8.19 -11.04 -13.84
N LYS A 48 -7.05 -11.56 -14.30
CA LYS A 48 -5.85 -11.77 -13.48
C LYS A 48 -4.87 -10.61 -13.62
N LYS A 49 -3.95 -10.51 -12.66
CA LYS A 49 -2.84 -9.56 -12.73
C LYS A 49 -2.01 -9.84 -13.99
N GLY A 50 -1.71 -8.79 -14.75
CA GLY A 50 -0.99 -8.83 -16.03
C GLY A 50 -1.85 -9.24 -17.22
N GLU A 51 -3.13 -9.54 -17.04
CA GLU A 51 -4.02 -9.97 -18.12
C GLU A 51 -4.40 -8.80 -19.02
N VAL A 52 -4.41 -9.05 -20.34
CA VAL A 52 -4.97 -8.15 -21.35
C VAL A 52 -6.18 -8.83 -21.97
N ALA A 53 -7.35 -8.22 -21.83
CA ALA A 53 -8.62 -8.74 -22.34
C ALA A 53 -9.32 -7.71 -23.25
N ARG A 54 -10.21 -8.19 -24.12
CA ARG A 54 -11.13 -7.35 -24.88
C ARG A 54 -12.55 -7.73 -24.51
N PHE A 55 -13.35 -6.74 -24.16
CA PHE A 55 -14.75 -6.90 -23.82
C PHE A 55 -15.61 -6.14 -24.80
N VAL A 56 -16.69 -6.76 -25.28
CA VAL A 56 -17.72 -6.11 -26.07
C VAL A 56 -18.93 -5.92 -25.16
N PHE A 57 -19.32 -4.67 -24.92
CA PHE A 57 -20.42 -4.33 -24.04
C PHE A 57 -21.61 -3.87 -24.87
N MET A 58 -22.72 -4.60 -24.69
CA MET A 58 -24.04 -4.16 -25.14
C MET A 58 -24.46 -2.89 -24.38
N PRO A 59 -25.41 -2.10 -24.92
CA PRO A 59 -25.78 -0.80 -24.36
C PRO A 59 -26.10 -0.83 -22.85
N ASP A 60 -26.80 -1.86 -22.37
CA ASP A 60 -27.17 -2.03 -20.96
C ASP A 60 -25.99 -2.20 -19.98
N TYR A 61 -24.81 -2.55 -20.51
CA TYR A 61 -23.56 -2.65 -19.76
C TYR A 61 -22.60 -1.49 -20.07
N ALA A 62 -23.00 -0.57 -20.93
CA ALA A 62 -22.22 0.57 -21.39
C ALA A 62 -22.96 1.89 -21.11
N TYR A 63 -23.33 2.63 -22.16
CA TYR A 63 -23.90 3.98 -22.07
C TYR A 63 -25.43 4.02 -22.26
N GLY A 64 -26.07 2.85 -22.41
CA GLY A 64 -27.52 2.69 -22.45
C GLY A 64 -28.22 3.46 -23.59
N GLN A 65 -29.51 3.72 -23.39
CA GLN A 65 -30.37 4.36 -24.37
C GLN A 65 -30.01 5.82 -24.65
N MET A 66 -29.40 6.50 -23.69
CA MET A 66 -29.02 7.91 -23.87
C MET A 66 -27.68 8.07 -24.58
N GLY A 67 -26.81 7.05 -24.54
CA GLY A 67 -25.43 7.19 -25.00
C GLY A 67 -24.65 8.21 -24.16
N CYS A 68 -23.65 8.85 -24.78
CA CYS A 68 -22.92 9.98 -24.21
C CYS A 68 -22.67 11.01 -25.33
N PRO A 69 -23.68 11.82 -25.69
CA PRO A 69 -23.57 12.77 -26.79
C PRO A 69 -22.48 13.84 -26.56
N PRO A 70 -21.78 14.29 -27.62
CA PRO A 70 -21.88 13.85 -29.02
C PRO A 70 -21.02 12.61 -29.34
N LEU A 71 -20.25 12.11 -28.38
CA LEU A 71 -19.20 11.11 -28.59
C LEU A 71 -19.75 9.70 -28.82
N ILE A 72 -20.74 9.29 -28.02
CA ILE A 72 -21.30 7.94 -28.04
C ILE A 72 -22.79 8.02 -28.39
N PRO A 73 -23.24 7.41 -29.50
CA PRO A 73 -24.64 7.39 -29.87
C PRO A 73 -25.55 6.67 -28.85
N PRO A 74 -26.85 7.00 -28.82
CA PRO A 74 -27.88 6.17 -28.19
C PRO A 74 -27.77 4.69 -28.57
N ASN A 75 -27.90 3.78 -27.60
CA ASN A 75 -27.88 2.33 -27.82
C ASN A 75 -26.64 1.79 -28.54
N ALA A 76 -25.49 2.46 -28.42
CA ALA A 76 -24.25 2.00 -29.03
C ALA A 76 -23.64 0.79 -28.29
N THR A 77 -23.19 -0.20 -29.06
CA THR A 77 -22.28 -1.25 -28.59
C THR A 77 -20.85 -0.71 -28.61
N VAL A 78 -20.08 -0.97 -27.55
CA VAL A 78 -18.70 -0.49 -27.42
C VAL A 78 -17.75 -1.65 -27.11
N MET A 79 -16.51 -1.55 -27.59
CA MET A 79 -15.45 -2.51 -27.27
C MET A 79 -14.42 -1.84 -26.37
N PHE A 80 -14.03 -2.51 -25.29
CA PHE A 80 -12.95 -2.08 -24.42
C PHE A 80 -11.80 -3.09 -24.46
N LYS A 81 -10.60 -2.61 -24.78
CA LYS A 81 -9.36 -3.32 -24.50
C LYS A 81 -8.89 -2.91 -23.12
N VAL A 82 -8.75 -3.86 -22.20
CA VAL A 82 -8.38 -3.64 -20.80
C VAL A 82 -7.12 -4.43 -20.48
N GLU A 83 -6.25 -3.85 -19.67
CA GLU A 83 -5.05 -4.47 -19.11
C GLU A 83 -5.03 -4.24 -17.60
N VAL A 84 -4.99 -5.30 -16.80
CA VAL A 84 -4.86 -5.20 -15.34
C VAL A 84 -3.39 -5.24 -14.99
N LEU A 85 -2.83 -4.12 -14.54
CA LEU A 85 -1.42 -4.04 -14.17
C LEU A 85 -1.16 -4.65 -12.78
N ASP A 86 -2.00 -4.29 -11.82
CA ASP A 86 -1.93 -4.82 -10.45
C ASP A 86 -3.27 -4.65 -9.74
N PHE A 87 -3.48 -5.39 -8.66
CA PHE A 87 -4.61 -5.15 -7.76
C PHE A 87 -4.29 -5.62 -6.35
N LEU A 88 -5.00 -5.01 -5.41
CA LEU A 88 -5.00 -5.39 -4.01
C LEU A 88 -6.46 -5.43 -3.53
N ASP A 89 -6.84 -6.52 -2.90
CA ASP A 89 -8.17 -6.65 -2.31
C ASP A 89 -8.25 -5.76 -1.07
N SER A 90 -9.23 -4.85 -1.05
CA SER A 90 -9.50 -3.95 0.07
C SER A 90 -10.80 -4.25 0.79
N ALA A 91 -11.59 -5.23 0.34
CA ALA A 91 -12.97 -5.42 0.80
C ALA A 91 -13.07 -5.62 2.32
N GLU A 92 -12.22 -6.47 2.90
CA GLU A 92 -12.21 -6.71 4.35
C GLU A 92 -11.74 -5.49 5.15
N SER A 93 -10.80 -4.72 4.60
CA SER A 93 -10.31 -3.50 5.25
C SER A 93 -11.36 -2.39 5.20
N ASP A 94 -11.99 -2.20 4.04
CA ASP A 94 -13.10 -1.26 3.86
C ASP A 94 -14.24 -1.58 4.85
N ALA A 95 -14.68 -2.84 4.90
CA ALA A 95 -15.71 -3.28 5.83
C ALA A 95 -15.29 -3.09 7.30
N PHE A 96 -14.01 -3.28 7.65
CA PHE A 96 -13.52 -3.06 9.01
C PHE A 96 -13.63 -1.59 9.44
N PHE A 97 -13.28 -0.65 8.56
CA PHE A 97 -13.33 0.79 8.85
C PHE A 97 -14.75 1.38 8.83
N GLU A 98 -15.74 0.65 8.32
CA GLU A 98 -17.15 1.00 8.42
C GLU A 98 -17.79 0.61 9.77
N LEU A 99 -17.14 -0.27 10.55
CA LEU A 99 -17.59 -0.68 11.88
C LEU A 99 -17.33 0.38 12.94
N THR A 100 -18.16 0.39 14.00
CA THR A 100 -17.88 1.18 15.21
C THR A 100 -16.74 0.58 16.02
N ALA A 101 -16.16 1.35 16.94
CA ALA A 101 -15.06 0.88 17.79
C ALA A 101 -15.48 -0.36 18.62
N GLU A 102 -16.70 -0.36 19.15
CA GLU A 102 -17.24 -1.48 19.93
C GLU A 102 -17.35 -2.75 19.07
N GLN A 103 -17.81 -2.59 17.82
CA GLN A 103 -17.90 -3.71 16.88
C GLN A 103 -16.52 -4.24 16.51
N GLN A 104 -15.53 -3.36 16.29
CA GLN A 104 -14.15 -3.77 15.99
C GLN A 104 -13.53 -4.58 17.14
N ASP A 105 -13.79 -4.22 18.39
CA ASP A 105 -13.26 -4.92 19.57
C ASP A 105 -13.83 -6.34 19.73
N THR A 106 -15.07 -6.57 19.29
CA THR A 106 -15.67 -7.91 19.30
C THR A 106 -15.12 -8.86 18.23
N LEU A 107 -14.39 -8.34 17.23
CA LEU A 107 -13.87 -9.19 16.16
C LEU A 107 -12.78 -10.15 16.66
N PRO A 108 -12.71 -11.38 16.10
CA PRO A 108 -11.62 -12.30 16.40
C PRO A 108 -10.26 -11.71 16.03
N LEU A 109 -9.23 -11.96 16.85
CA LEU A 109 -7.88 -11.45 16.63
C LEU A 109 -7.36 -11.76 15.22
N GLN A 110 -7.60 -12.96 14.70
CA GLN A 110 -7.14 -13.36 13.35
C GLN A 110 -7.69 -12.45 12.25
N LYS A 111 -8.95 -11.99 12.37
CA LYS A 111 -9.54 -11.06 11.42
C LYS A 111 -8.88 -9.68 11.53
N VAL A 112 -8.63 -9.20 12.75
CA VAL A 112 -7.94 -7.94 13.02
C VAL A 112 -6.52 -7.96 12.44
N LEU A 113 -5.76 -9.04 12.68
CA LEU A 113 -4.41 -9.20 12.14
C LEU A 113 -4.41 -9.23 10.61
N LYS A 114 -5.36 -9.94 9.98
CA LYS A 114 -5.50 -9.99 8.52
C LYS A 114 -5.77 -8.61 7.92
N VAL A 115 -6.63 -7.81 8.54
CA VAL A 115 -6.91 -6.43 8.08
C VAL A 115 -5.68 -5.53 8.25
N ALA A 116 -4.99 -5.62 9.38
CA ALA A 116 -3.75 -4.87 9.61
C ALA A 116 -2.65 -5.25 8.59
N ASP A 117 -2.52 -6.54 8.27
CA ASP A 117 -1.57 -7.01 7.28
C ASP A 117 -1.92 -6.53 5.87
N THR A 118 -3.22 -6.50 5.55
CA THR A 118 -3.73 -5.94 4.29
C THR A 118 -3.33 -4.47 4.15
N GLU A 119 -3.54 -3.64 5.19
CA GLU A 119 -3.10 -2.24 5.19
C GLU A 119 -1.57 -2.10 5.06
N ARG A 120 -0.81 -3.01 5.69
CA ARG A 120 0.65 -3.07 5.53
C ARG A 120 1.05 -3.38 4.10
N GLU A 121 0.40 -4.32 3.42
CA GLU A 121 0.68 -4.64 2.02
C GLU A 121 0.27 -3.52 1.05
N PHE A 122 -0.83 -2.82 1.32
CA PHE A 122 -1.16 -1.56 0.62
C PHE A 122 -0.06 -0.52 0.77
N GLY A 123 0.47 -0.36 1.99
CA GLY A 123 1.62 0.51 2.24
C GLY A 123 2.85 0.09 1.44
N ASN A 124 3.17 -1.22 1.40
CA ASN A 124 4.29 -1.77 0.63
C ASN A 124 4.17 -1.46 -0.87
N TYR A 125 2.97 -1.67 -1.42
CA TYR A 125 2.68 -1.39 -2.82
C TYR A 125 2.91 0.09 -3.15
N LEU A 126 2.34 0.99 -2.37
CA LEU A 126 2.49 2.44 -2.56
C LEU A 126 3.94 2.89 -2.38
N TYR A 127 4.66 2.28 -1.44
CA TYR A 127 6.08 2.56 -1.21
C TYR A 127 6.93 2.18 -2.43
N ARG A 128 6.71 0.99 -3.02
CA ARG A 128 7.40 0.56 -4.25
C ARG A 128 7.07 1.47 -5.44
N GLY A 129 5.84 1.99 -5.49
CA GLY A 129 5.42 3.00 -6.46
C GLY A 129 5.92 4.43 -6.19
N GLY A 130 6.81 4.64 -5.20
CA GLY A 130 7.38 5.95 -4.85
C GLY A 130 6.44 6.90 -4.12
N SER A 131 5.19 6.48 -3.84
CA SER A 131 4.18 7.30 -3.17
C SER A 131 4.32 7.21 -1.65
N PHE A 132 5.42 7.74 -1.12
CA PHE A 132 5.79 7.57 0.30
C PHE A 132 4.77 8.16 1.28
N LYS A 133 4.15 9.30 0.97
CA LYS A 133 3.09 9.89 1.82
C LYS A 133 1.86 8.98 1.91
N ALA A 134 1.43 8.42 0.78
CA ALA A 134 0.29 7.50 0.77
C ALA A 134 0.64 6.18 1.48
N ALA A 135 1.86 5.68 1.31
CA ALA A 135 2.37 4.51 2.03
C ALA A 135 2.36 4.72 3.55
N GLN A 136 2.84 5.88 4.01
CA GLN A 136 2.85 6.27 5.41
C GLN A 136 1.45 6.20 6.03
N GLU A 137 0.44 6.75 5.36
CA GLU A 137 -0.94 6.75 5.87
C GLU A 137 -1.50 5.32 5.99
N ARG A 138 -1.19 4.43 5.04
CA ARG A 138 -1.55 3.00 5.11
C ARG A 138 -0.87 2.28 6.27
N TYR A 139 0.44 2.49 6.47
CA TYR A 139 1.12 1.88 7.61
C TYR A 139 0.63 2.41 8.96
N LYS A 140 0.23 3.70 9.05
CA LYS A 140 -0.41 4.24 10.25
C LYS A 140 -1.75 3.57 10.54
N ARG A 141 -2.58 3.34 9.51
CA ARG A 141 -3.83 2.57 9.64
C ARG A 141 -3.58 1.16 10.13
N ALA A 142 -2.59 0.46 9.56
CA ALA A 142 -2.17 -0.85 10.06
C ALA A 142 -1.79 -0.79 11.55
N LEU A 143 -1.01 0.22 11.94
CA LEU A 143 -0.59 0.38 13.33
C LEU A 143 -1.76 0.70 14.28
N SER A 144 -2.75 1.51 13.86
CA SER A 144 -3.91 1.82 14.69
C SER A 144 -4.78 0.58 14.94
N ILE A 145 -4.90 -0.30 13.95
CA ILE A 145 -5.60 -1.60 14.12
C ILE A 145 -4.87 -2.47 15.16
N LEU A 146 -3.53 -2.40 15.19
CA LEU A 146 -2.67 -3.16 16.12
C LEU A 146 -2.50 -2.51 17.50
N HIS A 147 -3.24 -1.45 17.81
CA HIS A 147 -3.28 -0.84 19.16
C HIS A 147 -4.32 -1.49 20.09
N ARG A 148 -5.00 -2.55 19.64
CA ARG A 148 -5.90 -3.36 20.47
C ARG A 148 -5.19 -3.87 21.74
N SER A 149 -5.91 -3.81 22.86
CA SER A 149 -5.47 -4.41 24.12
C SER A 149 -5.43 -5.95 23.99
N PRO A 150 -4.27 -6.60 24.21
CA PRO A 150 -4.17 -8.05 24.17
C PRO A 150 -4.85 -8.66 25.40
N SER A 151 -5.49 -9.82 25.21
CA SER A 151 -6.11 -10.59 26.31
C SER A 151 -5.15 -11.61 26.92
N SER A 152 -4.05 -11.92 26.22
CA SER A 152 -3.02 -12.87 26.68
C SER A 152 -1.64 -12.54 26.11
N GLU A 153 -0.60 -13.13 26.69
CA GLU A 153 0.77 -13.05 26.16
C GLU A 153 0.88 -13.63 24.74
N ALA A 154 0.16 -14.71 24.45
CA ALA A 154 0.14 -15.32 23.11
C ALA A 154 -0.44 -14.36 22.05
N GLU A 155 -1.51 -13.63 22.39
CA GLU A 155 -2.06 -12.58 21.52
C GLU A 155 -1.06 -11.42 21.36
N GLN A 156 -0.43 -11.00 22.45
CA GLN A 156 0.58 -9.94 22.42
C GLN A 156 1.77 -10.32 21.51
N CYS A 157 2.21 -11.57 21.52
CA CYS A 157 3.24 -12.08 20.61
C CYS A 157 2.80 -11.99 19.15
N GLN A 158 1.57 -12.41 18.82
CA GLN A 158 1.04 -12.33 17.46
C GLN A 158 0.90 -10.88 16.97
N ILE A 159 0.39 -9.99 17.83
CA ILE A 159 0.30 -8.56 17.54
C ILE A 159 1.69 -7.99 17.30
N ASN A 160 2.67 -8.29 18.16
CA ASN A 160 4.04 -7.78 18.02
C ASN A 160 4.74 -8.32 16.77
N ALA A 161 4.51 -9.58 16.41
CA ALA A 161 5.05 -10.17 15.19
C ALA A 161 4.61 -9.41 13.94
N LEU A 162 3.37 -8.89 13.91
CA LEU A 162 2.86 -8.07 12.82
C LEU A 162 3.18 -6.57 12.98
N LYS A 163 3.28 -6.07 14.22
CA LYS A 163 3.58 -4.67 14.52
C LYS A 163 5.03 -4.31 14.18
N LEU A 164 5.97 -5.23 14.41
CA LEU A 164 7.39 -5.04 14.11
C LEU A 164 7.65 -4.64 12.64
N PRO A 165 7.21 -5.39 11.61
CA PRO A 165 7.40 -5.00 10.22
C PRO A 165 6.68 -3.69 9.86
N VAL A 166 5.53 -3.38 10.45
CA VAL A 166 4.83 -2.10 10.25
C VAL A 166 5.65 -0.92 10.80
N LEU A 167 6.19 -1.03 12.01
CA LEU A 167 7.03 0.01 12.64
C LEU A 167 8.32 0.22 11.84
N LEU A 168 8.94 -0.87 11.41
CA LEU A 168 10.09 -0.86 10.51
C LEU A 168 9.75 -0.08 9.23
N ASN A 169 8.65 -0.41 8.56
CA ASN A 169 8.23 0.26 7.33
C ASN A 169 7.91 1.74 7.54
N LEU A 170 7.28 2.11 8.66
CA LEU A 170 7.07 3.52 9.03
C LEU A 170 8.40 4.25 9.20
N SER A 171 9.33 3.68 9.96
CA SER A 171 10.67 4.26 10.16
C SER A 171 11.37 4.54 8.83
N LEU A 172 11.41 3.55 7.94
CA LEU A 172 11.99 3.70 6.60
C LEU A 172 11.24 4.75 5.75
N THR A 173 9.91 4.77 5.82
CA THR A 173 9.08 5.72 5.07
C THR A 173 9.33 7.15 5.53
N TYR A 174 9.48 7.38 6.84
CA TYR A 174 9.81 8.70 7.36
C TYR A 174 11.23 9.16 7.00
N LEU A 175 12.20 8.24 6.86
CA LEU A 175 13.51 8.59 6.29
C LEU A 175 13.36 9.09 4.84
N LYS A 176 12.54 8.42 4.01
CA LYS A 176 12.24 8.86 2.64
C LYS A 176 11.45 10.16 2.56
N LEU A 177 10.71 10.49 3.61
CA LEU A 177 9.96 11.75 3.74
C LEU A 177 10.77 12.85 4.45
N GLU A 178 12.08 12.65 4.67
CA GLU A 178 12.98 13.62 5.30
C GLU A 178 12.49 14.07 6.70
N CYS A 179 11.85 13.16 7.44
CA CYS A 179 11.33 13.38 8.78
C CYS A 179 12.08 12.51 9.81
N PRO A 180 13.38 12.75 10.04
CA PRO A 180 14.23 11.81 10.77
C PRO A 180 13.81 11.62 12.24
N ALA A 181 13.30 12.67 12.92
CA ALA A 181 12.81 12.54 14.30
C ALA A 181 11.68 11.50 14.43
N ARG A 182 10.75 11.48 13.45
CA ARG A 182 9.68 10.46 13.41
C ARG A 182 10.25 9.10 13.03
N ALA A 183 11.19 9.04 12.10
CA ALA A 183 11.85 7.79 11.71
C ALA A 183 12.53 7.11 12.90
N LEU A 184 13.25 7.89 13.72
CA LEU A 184 13.89 7.44 14.95
C LEU A 184 12.86 6.92 15.94
N ALA A 185 11.80 7.70 16.22
CA ALA A 185 10.76 7.29 17.17
C ALA A 185 10.08 5.96 16.80
N TYR A 186 9.84 5.70 15.51
CA TYR A 186 9.30 4.41 15.06
C TYR A 186 10.35 3.29 15.09
N GLY A 187 11.62 3.60 14.81
CA GLY A 187 12.72 2.65 14.94
C GLY A 187 12.93 2.20 16.39
N GLU A 188 12.90 3.13 17.35
CA GLU A 188 12.99 2.83 18.78
C GLU A 188 11.78 2.00 19.27
N LYS A 189 10.57 2.28 18.76
CA LYS A 189 9.40 1.42 19.01
C LYS A 189 9.58 0.01 18.47
N ALA A 190 10.24 -0.16 17.32
CA ALA A 190 10.58 -1.48 16.80
C ALA A 190 11.62 -2.18 17.68
N LEU A 191 12.62 -1.45 18.20
CA LEU A 191 13.61 -1.97 19.13
C LEU A 191 13.03 -2.35 20.50
N ALA A 192 11.95 -1.69 20.93
CA ALA A 192 11.22 -2.08 22.13
C ALA A 192 10.55 -3.46 21.98
N ILE A 193 10.24 -3.89 20.75
CA ILE A 193 9.76 -5.25 20.46
C ILE A 193 10.92 -6.22 20.28
N ASP A 194 11.93 -5.84 19.50
CA ASP A 194 13.12 -6.65 19.21
C ASP A 194 14.39 -5.78 19.27
N GLN A 195 15.08 -5.83 20.40
CA GLN A 195 16.28 -5.04 20.66
C GLN A 195 17.46 -5.41 19.76
N ARG A 196 17.41 -6.60 19.13
CA ARG A 196 18.44 -7.12 18.22
C ARG A 196 18.04 -6.96 16.74
N ASN A 197 17.03 -6.16 16.45
CA ASN A 197 16.63 -5.95 15.07
C ASN A 197 17.63 -5.06 14.31
N ALA A 198 18.50 -5.67 13.50
CA ALA A 198 19.53 -4.94 12.74
C ALA A 198 18.95 -3.85 11.82
N LYS A 199 17.77 -4.08 11.22
CA LYS A 199 17.11 -3.07 10.37
C LYS A 199 16.64 -1.87 11.17
N ALA A 200 16.09 -2.07 12.37
CA ALA A 200 15.67 -0.97 13.23
C ALA A 200 16.89 -0.17 13.72
N LEU A 201 17.95 -0.84 14.20
CA LEU A 201 19.19 -0.20 14.63
C LEU A 201 19.79 0.64 13.49
N PHE A 202 19.93 0.06 12.30
CA PHE A 202 20.46 0.76 11.14
C PHE A 202 19.64 2.01 10.79
N ARG A 203 18.30 1.93 10.77
CA ARG A 203 17.41 3.06 10.48
C ARG A 203 17.45 4.15 11.55
N CYS A 204 17.55 3.77 12.83
CA CYS A 204 17.78 4.72 13.92
C CYS A 204 19.12 5.46 13.74
N GLY A 205 20.17 4.72 13.38
CA GLY A 205 21.48 5.29 13.04
C GLY A 205 21.39 6.32 11.90
N GLN A 206 20.74 5.97 10.80
CA GLN A 206 20.49 6.88 9.67
C GLN A 206 19.69 8.12 10.09
N ALA A 207 18.65 7.95 10.92
CA ALA A 207 17.86 9.08 11.42
C ALA A 207 18.71 10.02 12.28
N CYS A 208 19.52 9.49 13.21
CA CYS A 208 20.44 10.29 14.02
C CYS A 208 21.49 11.02 13.18
N LEU A 209 22.03 10.38 12.14
CA LEU A 209 22.92 11.04 11.17
C LEU A 209 22.26 12.25 10.50
N CYS A 210 21.03 12.08 10.01
CA CYS A 210 20.27 13.18 9.41
C CYS A 210 19.99 14.32 10.41
N MET A 211 19.96 14.03 11.70
CA MET A 211 19.78 15.02 12.78
C MET A 211 21.10 15.51 13.39
N THR A 212 22.25 15.14 12.82
CA THR A 212 23.60 15.47 13.32
C THR A 212 23.90 14.97 14.74
N GLU A 213 23.17 13.96 15.21
CA GLU A 213 23.38 13.31 16.50
C GLU A 213 24.42 12.16 16.38
N TYR A 214 25.68 12.53 16.11
CA TYR A 214 26.72 11.58 15.71
C TYR A 214 27.02 10.49 16.73
N GLU A 215 27.06 10.81 18.03
CA GLU A 215 27.32 9.83 19.09
C GLU A 215 26.19 8.77 19.18
N ARG A 216 24.93 9.22 19.11
CA ARG A 216 23.77 8.31 19.10
C ARG A 216 23.75 7.47 17.82
N ALA A 217 24.06 8.09 16.68
CA ALA A 217 24.17 7.37 15.42
C ALA A 217 25.21 6.25 15.50
N ARG A 218 26.38 6.54 16.09
CA ARG A 218 27.46 5.58 16.28
C ARG A 218 27.03 4.40 17.15
N ASP A 219 26.38 4.64 18.30
CA ASP A 219 25.87 3.57 19.16
C ASP A 219 24.96 2.60 18.39
N PHE A 220 23.95 3.13 17.70
CA PHE A 220 23.02 2.32 16.94
C PHE A 220 23.71 1.53 15.83
N LEU A 221 24.60 2.17 15.06
CA LEU A 221 25.27 1.54 13.92
C LEU A 221 26.29 0.48 14.35
N VAL A 222 27.03 0.69 15.44
CA VAL A 222 27.96 -0.32 16.00
C VAL A 222 27.18 -1.54 16.49
N ARG A 223 26.05 -1.33 17.18
CA ARG A 223 25.16 -2.44 17.56
C ARG A 223 24.61 -3.18 16.35
N ALA A 224 24.24 -2.45 15.29
CA ALA A 224 23.79 -3.07 14.04
C ALA A 224 24.91 -3.89 13.38
N GLN A 225 26.14 -3.38 13.37
CA GLN A 225 27.33 -4.05 12.84
C GLN A 225 27.66 -5.32 13.63
N HIS A 226 27.56 -5.31 14.96
CA HIS A 226 27.74 -6.54 15.75
C HIS A 226 26.78 -7.66 15.37
N ILE A 227 25.57 -7.31 14.92
CA ILE A 227 24.55 -8.28 14.47
C ILE A 227 24.78 -8.68 13.01
N GLN A 228 25.23 -7.75 12.17
CA GLN A 228 25.54 -7.99 10.75
C GLN A 228 26.90 -7.40 10.35
N PRO A 229 28.03 -8.06 10.70
CA PRO A 229 29.37 -7.49 10.53
C PRO A 229 29.76 -7.23 9.07
N PHE A 230 29.23 -8.03 8.15
CA PHE A 230 29.55 -7.98 6.71
C PHE A 230 28.54 -7.15 5.90
N ASN A 231 27.64 -6.42 6.56
CA ASN A 231 26.68 -5.58 5.86
C ASN A 231 27.36 -4.29 5.37
N GLU A 232 27.50 -4.13 4.06
CA GLU A 232 28.16 -2.99 3.43
C GLU A 232 27.49 -1.65 3.76
N ASP A 233 26.16 -1.60 3.81
CA ASP A 233 25.41 -0.37 4.11
C ASP A 233 25.74 0.16 5.51
N ILE A 234 25.74 -0.73 6.51
CA ILE A 234 26.08 -0.38 7.90
C ILE A 234 27.53 0.13 7.98
N ASN A 235 28.45 -0.60 7.36
CA ASN A 235 29.87 -0.28 7.36
C ASN A 235 30.15 1.06 6.65
N ASN A 236 29.42 1.36 5.58
CA ASN A 236 29.55 2.61 4.85
C ASN A 236 28.99 3.80 5.64
N GLU A 237 27.89 3.65 6.38
CA GLU A 237 27.40 4.70 7.28
C GLU A 237 28.37 4.97 8.44
N LEU A 238 28.96 3.92 9.02
CA LEU A 238 29.97 4.08 10.09
C LEU A 238 31.22 4.84 9.62
N LYS A 239 31.64 4.68 8.37
CA LYS A 239 32.76 5.45 7.80
C LYS A 239 32.49 6.95 7.72
N LYS A 240 31.22 7.36 7.61
CA LYS A 240 30.86 8.80 7.60
C LYS A 240 31.00 9.45 8.98
N LEU A 241 31.14 8.65 10.03
CA LEU A 241 31.32 9.07 11.42
C LEU A 241 32.80 9.02 11.87
N ALA A 242 33.71 8.63 10.98
CA ALA A 242 35.13 8.47 11.26
C ALA A 242 35.92 9.79 11.07
#